data_AF-A7XZJ6-F1
#
_entry.id   AF-A7XZJ6-F1
#
_cell.length_a   1.000
_cell.length_b   1.000
_cell.length_c   1.000
_cell.angle_alpha   90.00
_cell.angle_beta   90.00
_cell.angle_gamma   90.00
#
_symmetry.space_group_name_H-M   'P 1'
#
loop_
_entity.id
_entity.type
_entity.pdbx_description
1 polymer ?
#
loop_
_entity_poly.entity_id
_entity_poly.type
_entity_poly.pdbx_seq_one_letter_code
_entity_poly.pdbx_strand_id
1 'polypeptide(L)' 'TATKFITKVVGRDIIVRDANRFHHFHHGV' A
#
# COMPACT_ATOMS: atom_id res chain seq x y z
N THR A 1 -6.36 -7.71 2.83
CA THR A 1 -4.94 -7.95 3.18
C THR A 1 -4.44 -6.83 4.07
N ALA A 2 -3.59 -7.14 5.05
CA ALA A 2 -3.07 -6.18 6.04
C ALA A 2 -2.49 -4.90 5.40
N THR A 3 -1.75 -5.03 4.30
CA THR A 3 -1.16 -3.91 3.57
C THR A 3 -2.19 -2.87 3.14
N LYS A 4 -3.35 -3.30 2.63
CA LYS A 4 -4.45 -2.39 2.21
C LYS A 4 -5.13 -1.69 3.39
N PHE A 5 -5.08 -2.28 4.58
CA PHE A 5 -5.59 -1.64 5.79
C PHE A 5 -4.60 -0.61 6.31
N ILE A 6 -3.31 -0.96 6.36
CA ILE A 6 -2.22 -0.06 6.75
C ILE A 6 -2.20 1.18 5.85
N THR A 7 -2.37 1.00 4.54
CA THR A 7 -2.38 2.11 3.57
C THR A 7 -3.55 3.07 3.79
N LYS A 8 -4.73 2.58 4.21
CA LYS A 8 -5.86 3.44 4.58
C LYS A 8 -5.62 4.21 5.88
N VAL A 9 -5.00 3.59 6.89
CA VAL A 9 -4.77 4.21 8.21
C VAL A 9 -3.68 5.29 8.14
N VAL A 10 -2.63 5.08 7.35
CA VAL A 10 -1.50 6.02 7.24
C VAL A 10 -1.86 7.31 6.49
N GLY A 11 -2.91 7.29 5.65
CA GLY A 11 -3.44 8.48 4.97
C GLY A 11 -2.46 9.17 4.02
N ARG A 12 -1.50 8.42 3.47
CA ARG A 12 -0.48 8.89 2.52
C ARG A 12 -0.33 7.87 1.39
N ASP A 13 0.25 8.28 0.28
CA ASP A 13 0.61 7.37 -0.80
C ASP A 13 1.74 6.44 -0.34
N ILE A 14 1.54 5.14 -0.50
CA ILE A 14 2.50 4.11 -0.07
C ILE A 14 2.89 3.26 -1.26
N ILE A 15 4.20 3.06 -1.43
CA ILE A 15 4.77 2.13 -2.40
C ILE A 15 5.27 0.90 -1.63
N VAL A 16 4.78 -0.28 -2.00
CA VAL A 16 5.16 -1.55 -1.37
C VAL A 16 5.80 -2.45 -2.42
N ARG A 17 6.93 -3.07 -2.08
CA ARG A 17 7.61 -4.02 -2.96
C ARG A 17 7.45 -5.45 -2.42
N ASP A 18 7.03 -6.36 -3.28
CA ASP A 18 7.18 -7.80 -3.04
C ASP A 18 8.30 -8.39 -3.93
N ALA A 19 8.50 -9.71 -3.86
CA ALA A 19 9.58 -10.41 -4.55
C ALA A 19 9.73 -10.04 -6.03
N ASN A 20 8.63 -9.79 -6.76
CA ASN A 20 8.67 -9.55 -8.21
C ASN A 20 8.01 -8.24 -8.67
N ARG A 21 7.39 -7.46 -7.77
CA ARG A 21 6.58 -6.29 -8.18
C ARG A 21 6.56 -5.16 -7.14
N PHE A 22 6.35 -3.95 -7.64
CA PHE A 22 5.93 -2.79 -6.86
C PHE A 22 4.41 -2.57 -6.95
N HIS A 23 3.81 -2.28 -5.81
CA HIS A 23 2.40 -1.94 -5.64
C HIS A 23 2.31 -0.52 -5.14
N HIS A 24 1.60 0.32 -5.89
CA HIS A 24 1.35 1.71 -5.51
C HIS A 24 -0.06 1.78 -4.94
N PHE A 25 -0.16 2.17 -3.68
CA PHE A 25 -1.43 2.34 -2.99
C PHE A 25 -1.69 3.82 -2.78
N HIS A 26 -2.73 4.34 -3.45
CA HIS A 26 -3.24 5.69 -3.26
C HIS A 26 -4.49 5.63 -2.40
N HIS A 27 -4.49 6.32 -1.25
CA HIS A 27 -5.61 6.31 -0.29
C HIS A 27 -6.10 4.90 0.11
N GLY A 28 -5.20 3.92 0.05
CA GLY A 28 -5.43 2.53 0.39
C GLY A 28 -6.32 1.72 -0.55
N VAL A 29 -6.25 2.01 -1.85
CA VAL A 29 -6.80 1.15 -2.92
C VAL A 29 -5.72 0.34 -3.59
#